data_AF-A0A354J9K9-F1
#
_entry.id   AF-A0A354J9K9-F1
#
_cell.length_a   1.000
_cell.length_b   1.000
_cell.length_c   1.000
_cell.angle_alpha   90.00
_cell.angle_beta   90.00
_cell.angle_gamma   90.00
#
_symmetry.space_group_name_H-M   'P 1'
#
loop_
_entity.id
_entity.type
_entity.pdbx_description
1 polymer ?
#
loop_
_entity_poly.entity_id
_entity_poly.type
_entity_poly.pdbx_seq_one_letter_code
_entity_poly.pdbx_strand_id
1 'polypeptide(L)'
;IDKEGIENLKRAAENFKSTLDSDDITKIAEADVAFHDIIYLATDNQRLIQLLNNLREQMYRYRVEYLKQKDCYPQLLAEHQQIIHALENGEKDVATKLTNQHIKNQVSAVSGVIRNK
;
A
#
# COMPACT_ATOMS: atom_id res chain seq x y z
N ILE A 1 -12.12 -2.28 -10.55
CA ILE A 1 -11.58 -0.93 -10.76
C ILE A 1 -11.74 -0.59 -12.24
N ASP A 2 -12.20 0.61 -12.55
CA ASP A 2 -12.38 1.08 -13.93
C ASP A 2 -11.13 1.83 -14.44
N LYS A 3 -11.18 2.31 -15.68
CA LYS A 3 -10.03 3.01 -16.30
C LYS A 3 -9.63 4.26 -15.54
N GLU A 4 -10.61 5.04 -15.07
CA GLU A 4 -10.35 6.25 -14.27
C GLU A 4 -9.70 5.90 -12.94
N GLY A 5 -10.19 4.86 -12.25
CA GLY A 5 -9.60 4.35 -11.03
C GLY A 5 -8.15 3.89 -11.22
N ILE A 6 -7.83 3.22 -12.33
CA ILE A 6 -6.43 2.84 -12.65
C ILE A 6 -5.55 4.07 -12.84
N GLU A 7 -5.99 5.09 -13.57
CA GLU A 7 -5.21 6.32 -13.77
C GLU A 7 -5.01 7.08 -12.45
N ASN A 8 -6.03 7.13 -11.59
CA ASN A 8 -5.90 7.69 -10.24
C ASN A 8 -4.90 6.89 -9.40
N LEU A 9 -4.91 5.56 -9.49
CA LEU A 9 -3.99 4.69 -8.77
C LEU A 9 -2.54 4.90 -9.22
N LYS A 10 -2.29 5.05 -10.54
CA LYS A 10 -0.97 5.40 -11.10
C LYS A 10 -0.48 6.75 -10.59
N ARG A 11 -1.34 7.77 -10.58
CA ARG A 11 -0.99 9.10 -10.03
C ARG A 11 -0.67 9.03 -8.54
N ALA A 12 -1.44 8.26 -7.76
CA ALA A 12 -1.17 8.07 -6.35
C ALA A 12 0.17 7.36 -6.10
N ALA A 13 0.52 6.36 -6.93
CA ALA A 13 1.81 5.68 -6.84
C ALA A 13 2.99 6.60 -7.18
N GLU A 14 2.87 7.45 -8.21
CA GLU A 14 3.91 8.44 -8.53
C GLU A 14 4.02 9.52 -7.45
N ASN A 15 2.88 9.97 -6.88
CA ASN A 15 2.89 10.87 -5.73
C ASN A 15 3.62 10.22 -4.54
N PHE A 16 3.26 8.98 -4.18
CA PHE A 16 3.94 8.22 -3.14
C PHE A 16 5.46 8.13 -3.39
N LYS A 17 5.87 7.76 -4.60
CA LYS A 17 7.29 7.71 -4.99
C LYS A 17 7.98 9.07 -4.78
N SER A 18 7.35 10.17 -5.17
CA SER A 18 7.90 11.52 -4.98
C SER A 18 8.05 11.94 -3.51
N THR A 19 7.32 11.29 -2.60
CA THR A 19 7.44 11.58 -1.16
C THR A 19 8.60 10.87 -0.49
N LEU A 20 9.18 9.82 -1.10
CA LEU A 20 10.19 8.96 -0.46
C LEU A 20 11.51 9.68 -0.13
N ASP A 21 11.79 10.79 -0.82
CA ASP A 21 12.95 11.65 -0.52
C ASP A 21 12.70 12.62 0.65
N SER A 22 11.50 12.62 1.23
CA SER A 22 11.15 13.45 2.37
C SER A 22 11.64 12.86 3.69
N ASP A 23 12.08 13.71 4.61
CA ASP A 23 12.34 13.32 6.01
C ASP A 23 11.05 13.23 6.86
N ASP A 24 9.90 13.63 6.31
CA ASP A 24 8.60 13.53 6.97
C ASP A 24 7.94 12.16 6.69
N ILE A 25 8.08 11.25 7.65
CA ILE A 25 7.48 9.91 7.57
C ILE A 25 5.95 9.95 7.49
N THR A 26 5.32 10.98 8.06
CA THR A 26 3.87 11.16 8.05
C THR A 26 3.41 11.40 6.61
N LYS A 27 4.11 12.29 5.89
CA LYS A 27 3.84 12.58 4.48
C LYS A 27 3.97 11.34 3.60
N ILE A 28 4.98 10.50 3.84
CA ILE A 28 5.15 9.23 3.10
C ILE A 28 3.98 8.28 3.40
N ALA A 29 3.64 8.12 4.68
CA ALA A 29 2.55 7.24 5.10
C ALA A 29 1.18 7.70 4.57
N GLU A 30 0.91 9.00 4.54
CA GLU A 30 -0.32 9.57 3.98
C GLU A 30 -0.41 9.32 2.48
N ALA A 31 0.69 9.47 1.74
CA ALA A 31 0.71 9.16 0.30
C ALA A 31 0.47 7.66 0.03
N ASP A 32 1.00 6.79 0.90
CA ASP A 32 0.72 5.35 0.83
C ASP A 32 -0.74 5.02 1.22
N VAL A 33 -1.34 5.74 2.17
CA VAL A 33 -2.78 5.64 2.48
C VAL A 33 -3.62 6.03 1.27
N ALA A 34 -3.29 7.13 0.61
CA ALA A 34 -4.02 7.58 -0.58
C ALA A 34 -3.99 6.53 -1.71
N PHE A 35 -2.86 5.84 -1.91
CA PHE A 35 -2.76 4.73 -2.87
C PHE A 35 -3.74 3.60 -2.52
N HIS A 36 -3.77 3.17 -1.26
CA HIS A 36 -4.60 2.04 -0.82
C HIS A 36 -6.10 2.39 -0.77
N ASP A 37 -6.46 3.63 -0.42
CA ASP A 37 -7.85 4.08 -0.37
C ASP A 37 -8.53 3.94 -1.74
N ILE A 38 -7.81 4.22 -2.84
CA ILE A 38 -8.34 4.05 -4.21
C ILE A 38 -8.74 2.59 -4.47
N ILE A 39 -7.91 1.63 -4.03
CA ILE A 39 -8.19 0.20 -4.20
C ILE A 39 -9.43 -0.21 -3.40
N TYR A 40 -9.55 0.25 -2.15
CA TYR A 40 -10.68 -0.10 -1.29
C TYR A 40 -12.00 0.49 -1.79
N LEU A 41 -11.98 1.75 -2.19
CA LEU A 41 -13.17 2.43 -2.72
C LEU A 41 -13.62 1.82 -4.04
N ALA A 42 -12.69 1.35 -4.88
CA ALA A 42 -13.00 0.67 -6.13
C ALA A 42 -13.71 -0.70 -5.97
N THR A 43 -13.84 -1.22 -4.74
CA THR A 43 -14.60 -2.45 -4.46
C THR A 43 -16.11 -2.23 -4.44
N ASP A 44 -16.57 -1.00 -4.26
CA ASP A 44 -17.97 -0.61 -3.99
C ASP A 44 -18.67 -1.49 -2.93
N ASN A 45 -17.88 -2.05 -2.01
CA ASN A 45 -18.38 -2.93 -0.95
C ASN A 45 -18.37 -2.17 0.37
N GLN A 46 -19.50 -1.53 0.69
CA GLN A 46 -19.65 -0.70 1.89
C GLN A 46 -19.34 -1.48 3.18
N ARG A 47 -19.65 -2.77 3.24
CA ARG A 47 -19.34 -3.60 4.40
C ARG A 47 -17.83 -3.81 4.56
N LEU A 48 -17.12 -4.09 3.46
CA LEU A 48 -15.67 -4.21 3.46
C LEU A 48 -15.01 -2.88 3.84
N ILE A 49 -15.46 -1.77 3.26
CA ILE A 49 -14.94 -0.43 3.56
C ILE A 49 -15.10 -0.11 5.06
N GLN A 50 -16.25 -0.40 5.66
CA GLN A 50 -16.46 -0.23 7.10
C GLN A 50 -15.50 -1.07 7.95
N LEU A 51 -15.28 -2.34 7.57
CA LEU A 51 -14.34 -3.21 8.29
C LEU A 51 -12.90 -2.68 8.21
N LEU A 52 -12.47 -2.20 7.04
CA LEU A 52 -11.15 -1.61 6.84
C LEU A 52 -11.00 -0.30 7.62
N ASN A 53 -12.04 0.54 7.67
CA ASN A 53 -12.05 1.77 8.46
C ASN A 53 -11.83 1.49 9.96
N ASN A 54 -12.43 0.42 10.49
CA ASN A 54 -12.21 0.02 11.88
C ASN A 54 -10.76 -0.45 12.16
N LEU A 55 -10.01 -0.83 11.12
CA LEU A 55 -8.62 -1.28 11.21
C LEU A 55 -7.59 -0.20 10.84
N ARG A 56 -8.05 0.97 10.36
CA ARG A 56 -7.21 1.98 9.72
C ARG A 56 -6.09 2.48 10.63
N GLU A 57 -6.40 2.75 11.90
CA GLU A 57 -5.45 3.19 12.91
C GLU A 57 -4.37 2.13 13.24
N GLN A 58 -4.73 0.84 13.23
CA GLN A 58 -3.74 -0.22 13.41
C GLN A 58 -2.86 -0.34 12.16
N MET A 59 -3.46 -0.35 10.98
CA MET A 59 -2.73 -0.42 9.71
C MET A 59 -1.77 0.76 9.53
N TYR A 60 -2.20 1.97 9.89
CA TYR A 60 -1.38 3.18 9.83
C TYR A 60 -0.12 3.06 10.69
N ARG A 61 -0.24 2.57 11.94
CA ARG A 61 0.91 2.36 12.83
C ARG A 61 1.89 1.33 12.27
N TYR A 62 1.41 0.23 11.71
CA TYR A 62 2.28 -0.77 11.04
C TYR A 62 3.00 -0.17 9.84
N ARG A 63 2.29 0.61 9.03
CA ARG A 63 2.83 1.28 7.84
C ARG A 63 3.93 2.29 8.20
N VAL A 64 3.70 3.14 9.20
CA VAL A 64 4.72 4.07 9.69
C VAL A 64 5.96 3.33 10.17
N GLU A 65 5.80 2.22 10.89
CA GLU A 65 6.96 1.45 11.37
C GLU A 65 7.73 0.78 10.23
N TYR A 66 7.03 0.24 9.23
CA TYR A 66 7.65 -0.33 8.04
C TYR A 66 8.43 0.72 7.23
N LEU A 67 7.83 1.88 7.00
CA LEU A 67 8.44 2.95 6.20
C LEU A 67 9.69 3.58 6.83
N LYS A 68 9.96 3.37 8.13
CA LYS A 68 11.25 3.78 8.73
C LYS A 68 12.44 3.01 8.15
N GLN A 69 12.20 1.85 7.55
CA GLN A 69 13.23 1.02 6.90
C GLN A 69 13.40 1.46 5.45
N LYS A 70 14.22 2.48 5.21
CA LYS A 70 14.47 3.03 3.85
C LYS A 70 14.94 1.97 2.84
N ASP A 71 15.62 0.92 3.31
CA ASP A 71 16.08 -0.20 2.46
C ASP A 71 14.92 -0.98 1.82
N CYS A 72 13.70 -0.89 2.37
CA CYS A 72 12.51 -1.53 1.80
C CYS A 72 11.87 -0.73 0.65
N TYR A 73 12.27 0.52 0.42
CA TYR A 73 11.61 1.41 -0.56
C TYR A 73 11.64 0.88 -2.00
N PRO A 74 12.78 0.38 -2.53
CA PRO A 74 12.81 -0.15 -3.89
C PRO A 74 11.85 -1.33 -4.08
N GLN A 75 11.74 -2.19 -3.06
CA GLN A 75 10.83 -3.32 -3.07
C GLN A 75 9.36 -2.85 -3.05
N LEU A 76 9.04 -1.89 -2.18
CA LEU A 76 7.69 -1.34 -2.04
C LEU A 76 7.20 -0.67 -3.34
N LEU A 77 8.06 0.09 -4.01
CA LEU A 77 7.76 0.67 -5.32
C LEU A 77 7.48 -0.39 -6.39
N ALA A 78 8.29 -1.45 -6.43
CA ALA A 78 8.09 -2.55 -7.36
C ALA A 78 6.76 -3.29 -7.10
N GLU A 79 6.43 -3.53 -5.82
CA GLU A 79 5.18 -4.15 -5.41
C GLU A 79 3.96 -3.32 -5.85
N HIS A 80 3.97 -2.00 -5.63
CA HIS A 80 2.88 -1.13 -6.09
C HIS A 80 2.70 -1.16 -7.61
N GLN A 81 3.79 -1.11 -8.37
CA GLN A 81 3.73 -1.21 -9.84
C GLN A 81 3.17 -2.55 -10.30
N GLN A 82 3.57 -3.65 -9.68
CA GLN A 82 3.05 -4.99 -10.00
C GLN A 82 1.55 -5.10 -9.68
N ILE A 83 1.10 -4.54 -8.55
CA ILE A 83 -0.31 -4.51 -8.18
C ILE A 83 -1.12 -3.69 -9.20
N ILE A 84 -0.64 -2.49 -9.58
CA ILE A 84 -1.29 -1.67 -10.62
C ILE A 84 -1.44 -2.45 -11.92
N HIS A 85 -0.37 -3.10 -12.39
CA HIS A 85 -0.37 -3.84 -13.64
C HIS A 85 -1.38 -5.00 -13.63
N ALA A 86 -1.40 -5.78 -12.55
CA ALA A 86 -2.35 -6.88 -12.41
C ALA A 86 -3.81 -6.38 -12.34
N LEU A 87 -4.06 -5.25 -11.67
CA LEU A 87 -5.38 -4.63 -11.61
C LEU A 87 -5.82 -4.07 -12.98
N GLU A 88 -4.90 -3.45 -13.72
CA GLU A 88 -5.15 -2.89 -15.06
C GLU A 88 -5.50 -3.97 -16.08
N ASN A 89 -4.84 -5.13 -16.00
CA ASN A 89 -5.11 -6.28 -16.88
C ASN A 89 -6.29 -7.15 -16.43
N GLY A 90 -6.92 -6.85 -15.28
CA GLY A 90 -8.00 -7.67 -14.74
C GLY A 90 -7.55 -9.04 -14.21
N GLU A 91 -6.27 -9.20 -13.90
CA GLU A 91 -5.66 -10.45 -13.43
C GLU A 91 -5.91 -10.67 -11.94
N LYS A 92 -7.15 -11.01 -11.58
CA LYS A 92 -7.60 -11.14 -10.18
C LYS A 92 -6.69 -12.00 -9.31
N ASP A 93 -6.31 -13.19 -9.77
CA ASP A 93 -5.50 -14.13 -8.98
C ASP A 93 -4.07 -13.61 -8.78
N VAL A 94 -3.51 -12.94 -9.80
CA VAL A 94 -2.19 -12.32 -9.74
C VAL A 94 -2.20 -11.15 -8.77
N ALA A 95 -3.19 -10.25 -8.89
CA ALA A 95 -3.36 -9.14 -7.96
C ALA A 95 -3.52 -9.62 -6.51
N THR A 96 -4.31 -10.69 -6.29
CA THR A 96 -4.49 -11.28 -4.96
C THR A 96 -3.18 -11.83 -4.40
N LYS A 97 -2.39 -12.54 -5.22
CA LYS A 97 -1.09 -13.07 -4.81
C LYS A 97 -0.10 -11.95 -4.45
N LEU A 98 -0.03 -10.91 -5.28
CA LEU A 98 0.87 -9.78 -5.09
C LEU A 98 0.53 -9.00 -3.82
N THR A 99 -0.75 -8.67 -3.60
CA THR A 99 -1.19 -7.97 -2.39
C THR A 99 -0.91 -8.78 -1.13
N ASN A 100 -1.12 -10.10 -1.16
CA ASN A 100 -0.75 -10.97 -0.03
C ASN A 100 0.75 -10.97 0.24
N GLN A 101 1.57 -10.99 -0.80
CA GLN A 101 3.03 -10.95 -0.67
C GLN A 101 3.49 -9.61 -0.08
N HIS A 102 2.96 -8.50 -0.59
CA HIS A 102 3.20 -7.15 -0.08
C HIS A 102 2.91 -7.05 1.42
N ILE A 103 1.75 -7.53 1.89
CA ILE A 103 1.40 -7.54 3.32
C ILE A 103 2.39 -8.41 4.13
N LYS A 104 2.75 -9.60 3.63
CA LYS A 104 3.70 -10.49 4.31
C LYS A 104 5.09 -9.87 4.46
N ASN A 105 5.54 -9.12 3.46
CA ASN A 105 6.83 -8.42 3.49
C ASN A 105 6.83 -7.36 4.59
N GLN A 106 5.77 -6.56 4.70
CA GLN A 106 5.61 -5.59 5.78
C GLN A 106 5.58 -6.26 7.17
N VAL A 107 4.79 -7.33 7.33
CA VAL A 107 4.69 -8.06 8.60
C VAL A 107 6.05 -8.63 9.02
N SER A 108 6.80 -9.20 8.08
CA SER A 108 8.12 -9.79 8.37
C SER A 108 9.13 -8.73 8.82
N ALA A 109 9.16 -7.59 8.12
CA ALA A 109 10.03 -6.46 8.44
C ALA A 109 9.71 -5.85 9.82
N VAL A 110 8.44 -5.62 10.14
CA VAL A 110 8.03 -5.08 11.45
C VAL A 110 8.28 -6.09 12.57
N SER A 111 7.99 -7.38 12.34
CA SER A 111 8.25 -8.45 13.32
C SER A 111 9.75 -8.58 13.65
N GLY A 112 10.62 -8.38 12.66
CA GLY A 112 12.07 -8.35 12.85
C GLY A 112 12.51 -7.23 13.79
N VAL A 113 11.93 -6.03 13.66
CA VAL A 113 12.22 -4.90 14.56
C VAL A 113 11.77 -5.19 15.99
N ILE A 114 10.58 -5.76 16.18
CA ILE A 114 10.05 -6.07 17.52
C ILE A 114 10.91 -7.12 18.23
N ARG A 115 11.40 -8.13 17.49
CA ARG A 115 12.24 -9.21 18.06
C ARG A 115 13.67 -8.79 18.39
N ASN A 116 14.16 -7.73 17.73
CA ASN A 116 15.53 -7.22 17.90
C ASN A 116 15.60 -5.97 18.80
N LYS A 117 14.50 -5.58 19.43
CA LYS A 117 14.46 -4.60 20.53
C LYS A 117 14.59 -5.32 21.87
#